data_AF-A0A257LGM3-F1
#
_entry.id   AF-A0A257LGM3-F1
#
_cell.length_a   1.000
_cell.length_b   1.000
_cell.length_c   1.000
_cell.angle_alpha   90.00
_cell.angle_beta   90.00
_cell.angle_gamma   90.00
#
_symmetry.space_group_name_H-M   'P 1'
#
loop_
_entity.id
_entity.type
_entity.pdbx_description
1 polymer ?
#
loop_
_entity_poly.entity_id
_entity_poly.type
_entity_poly.pdbx_seq_one_letter_code
_entity_poly.pdbx_strand_id
1 'polypeptide(L)'
;MSAINTFLLQNNLRIATNPCVSPDFCLDWPALLGKLNSGAEIITYTKSRFSTDLGEFTLIEDKETGDCAWQLESKNLGALAGALLDGFSKPGGPAFFPATFANLLRLKNLIQEHNPKSTIFPSATEQLGRSTLGIGARFTTLHWPAVEWAMAQLGIGVTANQNSIPRELVYDTDVMLAGKLDTVPFPV
;
A
#
# COMPACT_ATOMS: atom_id res chain seq x y z
N MET A 1 4.75 -3.08 -15.30
CA MET A 1 4.12 -1.79 -14.97
C MET A 1 2.67 -1.83 -15.42
N SER A 2 1.72 -1.34 -14.60
CA SER A 2 0.29 -1.34 -14.93
C SER A 2 -0.07 -0.21 -15.92
N ALA A 3 -1.18 -0.35 -16.64
CA ALA A 3 -1.62 0.65 -17.63
C ALA A 3 -1.86 2.03 -16.99
N ILE A 4 -2.41 2.06 -15.77
CA ILE A 4 -2.61 3.30 -15.02
C ILE A 4 -1.26 3.97 -14.69
N ASN A 5 -0.27 3.24 -14.18
CA ASN A 5 1.05 3.82 -13.88
C ASN A 5 1.70 4.37 -15.15
N THR A 6 1.60 3.66 -16.28
CA THR A 6 2.08 4.16 -17.57
C THR A 6 1.41 5.48 -17.97
N PHE A 7 0.08 5.57 -17.88
CA PHE A 7 -0.66 6.80 -18.17
C PHE A 7 -0.22 7.95 -17.26
N LEU A 8 -0.07 7.70 -15.96
CA LEU A 8 0.34 8.72 -15.00
C LEU A 8 1.73 9.26 -15.31
N LEU A 9 2.69 8.38 -15.58
CA LEU A 9 4.06 8.77 -15.93
C LEU A 9 4.12 9.55 -17.24
N GLN A 10 3.35 9.15 -18.26
CA GLN A 10 3.26 9.86 -19.54
C GLN A 10 2.70 11.28 -19.38
N ASN A 11 1.84 11.51 -18.39
CA ASN A 11 1.25 12.81 -18.08
C ASN A 11 1.96 13.55 -16.93
N ASN A 12 3.14 13.08 -16.52
CA ASN A 12 3.92 13.64 -15.42
C ASN A 12 3.14 13.78 -14.08
N LEU A 13 2.24 12.83 -13.82
CA LEU A 13 1.52 12.71 -12.55
C LEU A 13 2.30 11.78 -11.63
N ARG A 14 2.62 12.26 -10.42
CA ARG A 14 3.49 11.58 -9.44
C ARG A 14 2.78 11.41 -8.10
N ILE A 15 3.20 10.40 -7.33
CA ILE A 15 2.68 10.13 -5.98
C ILE A 15 2.95 11.31 -5.05
N ALA A 16 4.13 11.94 -5.16
CA ALA A 16 4.51 13.11 -4.36
C ALA A 16 3.51 14.27 -4.49
N THR A 17 2.82 14.40 -5.63
CA THR A 17 1.78 15.42 -5.83
C THR A 17 0.40 14.94 -5.44
N ASN A 18 0.08 13.66 -5.67
CA ASN A 18 -1.17 13.05 -5.28
C ASN A 18 -0.96 11.58 -4.86
N PRO A 19 -0.92 11.28 -3.55
CA PRO A 19 -0.66 9.92 -3.08
C PRO A 19 -1.81 8.93 -3.33
N CYS A 20 -2.99 9.40 -3.78
CA CYS A 20 -4.14 8.58 -4.15
C CYS A 20 -4.24 8.29 -5.65
N VAL A 21 -3.23 8.67 -6.44
CA VAL A 21 -3.33 8.63 -7.90
C VAL A 21 -3.28 7.21 -8.48
N SER A 22 -2.74 6.25 -7.73
CA SER A 22 -2.62 4.85 -8.12
C SER A 22 -2.84 3.91 -6.93
N PRO A 23 -3.32 2.67 -7.15
CA PRO A 23 -3.25 1.61 -6.14
C PRO A 23 -1.81 1.17 -5.81
N ASP A 24 -0.85 1.42 -6.71
CA ASP A 24 0.56 1.16 -6.47
C ASP A 24 1.22 2.38 -5.83
N PHE A 25 1.98 2.16 -4.76
CA PHE A 25 2.87 3.18 -4.18
C PHE A 25 4.23 3.22 -4.88
N CYS A 26 4.38 2.55 -6.02
CA CYS A 26 5.55 2.64 -6.89
C CYS A 26 5.09 2.64 -8.35
N LEU A 27 5.12 3.82 -8.97
CA LEU A 27 4.82 4.03 -10.38
C LEU A 27 6.03 3.67 -11.25
N ASP A 28 7.23 4.16 -10.91
CA ASP A 28 8.44 4.11 -11.74
C ASP A 28 9.58 3.34 -11.06
N TRP A 29 9.42 2.02 -10.98
CA TRP A 29 10.43 1.14 -10.38
C TRP A 29 11.83 1.26 -11.01
N PRO A 30 12.00 1.31 -12.34
CA PRO A 30 13.31 1.50 -12.95
C PRO A 30 14.01 2.80 -12.51
N ALA A 31 13.28 3.92 -12.40
CA ALA A 31 13.86 5.18 -11.94
C ALA A 31 14.27 5.11 -10.46
N LEU A 32 13.44 4.54 -9.59
CA LEU A 32 13.77 4.32 -8.17
C LEU A 32 14.99 3.41 -8.01
N LEU A 33 15.08 2.34 -8.80
CA LEU A 33 16.27 1.48 -8.86
C LEU A 33 17.53 2.24 -9.28
N GLY A 34 17.42 3.15 -10.25
CA GLY A 34 18.53 4.03 -10.64
C GLY A 34 19.06 4.82 -9.45
N LYS A 35 18.17 5.42 -8.66
CA LYS A 35 18.50 6.18 -7.44
C LYS A 35 19.14 5.31 -6.35
N LEU A 36 18.58 4.12 -6.10
CA LEU A 36 19.14 3.15 -5.16
C LEU A 36 20.52 2.65 -5.60
N ASN A 37 20.74 2.56 -6.91
CA ASN A 37 22.04 2.18 -7.46
C ASN A 37 23.09 3.27 -7.31
N SER A 38 22.73 4.54 -7.57
CA SER A 38 23.63 5.68 -7.43
C SER A 38 23.89 6.11 -5.99
N GLY A 39 23.15 5.56 -5.01
CA GLY A 39 23.27 5.96 -3.60
C GLY A 39 22.67 7.34 -3.34
N ALA A 40 21.63 7.71 -4.10
CA ALA A 40 20.88 8.93 -3.84
C ALA A 40 20.21 8.87 -2.46
N GLU A 41 19.88 10.04 -1.90
CA GLU A 41 19.16 10.12 -0.63
C GLU A 41 17.75 9.53 -0.79
N ILE A 42 17.39 8.63 0.14
CA ILE A 42 16.10 7.95 0.18
C ILE A 42 15.58 8.04 1.62
N ILE A 43 14.32 8.38 1.78
CA ILE A 43 13.67 8.44 3.10
C ILE A 43 13.43 7.01 3.59
N THR A 44 13.77 6.74 4.83
CA THR A 44 13.46 5.47 5.51
C THR A 44 12.43 5.69 6.61
N TYR A 45 11.31 4.97 6.54
CA TYR A 45 10.25 5.05 7.54
C TYR A 45 10.44 4.00 8.63
N THR A 46 11.24 4.29 9.66
CA THR A 46 11.58 3.30 10.71
C THR A 46 10.36 2.70 11.42
N LYS A 47 9.26 3.45 11.55
CA LYS A 47 8.01 2.96 12.16
C LYS A 47 7.25 1.94 11.31
N SER A 48 7.60 1.80 10.03
CA SER A 48 7.00 0.81 9.13
C SER A 48 7.60 -0.60 9.28
N ARG A 49 8.59 -0.77 10.16
CA ARG A 49 9.35 -2.01 10.27
C ARG A 49 8.49 -3.17 10.78
N PHE A 50 8.60 -4.32 10.13
CA PHE A 50 7.99 -5.58 10.59
C PHE A 50 8.86 -6.78 10.20
N SER A 51 8.67 -7.90 10.91
CA SER A 51 9.42 -9.14 10.70
C SER A 51 8.60 -10.18 9.96
N THR A 52 9.30 -11.00 9.18
CA THR A 52 8.82 -12.24 8.57
C THR A 52 9.90 -13.31 8.73
N ASP A 53 9.62 -14.55 8.34
CA ASP A 53 10.65 -15.60 8.32
C ASP A 53 11.80 -15.31 7.35
N LEU A 54 11.59 -14.41 6.38
CA LEU A 54 12.61 -13.98 5.43
C LEU A 54 13.56 -12.91 5.98
N GLY A 55 13.17 -12.22 7.07
CA GLY A 55 13.91 -11.09 7.64
C GLY A 55 13.02 -9.90 7.99
N GLU A 56 13.66 -8.75 8.14
CA GLU A 56 12.99 -7.49 8.50
C GLU A 56 12.75 -6.63 7.27
N PHE A 57 11.50 -6.22 7.09
CA PHE A 57 11.10 -5.28 6.06
C PHE A 57 11.02 -3.87 6.63
N THR A 58 11.39 -2.86 5.85
CA THR A 58 11.18 -1.43 6.15
C THR A 58 10.77 -0.71 4.87
N LEU A 59 9.81 0.21 4.96
CA LEU A 59 9.39 1.06 3.83
C LEU A 59 10.40 2.18 3.62
N ILE A 60 10.74 2.41 2.35
CA ILE A 60 11.55 3.51 1.88
C ILE A 60 10.81 4.30 0.80
N GLU A 61 11.15 5.58 0.63
CA GLU A 61 10.53 6.48 -0.35
C GLU A 61 11.54 7.42 -1.01
N ASP A 62 11.41 7.57 -2.33
CA ASP A 62 12.02 8.70 -3.05
C ASP A 62 11.16 9.96 -2.87
N LYS A 63 11.68 10.91 -2.08
CA LYS A 63 10.99 12.16 -1.73
C LYS A 63 10.51 12.98 -2.93
N GLU A 64 11.23 12.92 -4.05
CA GLU A 64 10.90 13.75 -5.23
C GLU A 64 9.68 13.23 -5.98
N THR A 65 9.51 11.91 -6.04
CA THR A 65 8.48 11.25 -6.85
C THR A 65 7.35 10.67 -6.00
N GLY A 66 7.62 10.38 -4.73
CA GLY A 66 6.76 9.61 -3.83
C GLY A 66 6.80 8.11 -4.11
N ASP A 67 7.69 7.64 -5.00
CA ASP A 67 7.83 6.22 -5.29
C ASP A 67 8.43 5.48 -4.08
N CYS A 68 7.72 4.47 -3.59
CA CYS A 68 8.08 3.69 -2.43
C CYS A 68 8.57 2.29 -2.78
N ALA A 69 9.43 1.74 -1.93
CA ALA A 69 9.87 0.35 -2.00
C ALA A 69 9.98 -0.27 -0.61
N TRP A 70 9.90 -1.60 -0.57
CA TRP A 70 10.18 -2.40 0.60
C TRP A 70 11.64 -2.82 0.59
N GLN A 71 12.41 -2.35 1.55
CA GLN A 71 13.76 -2.83 1.84
C GLN A 71 13.67 -4.05 2.76
N LEU A 72 14.34 -5.15 2.39
CA LEU A 72 14.45 -6.37 3.16
C LEU A 72 15.89 -6.57 3.63
N GLU A 73 16.08 -6.60 4.93
CA GLU A 73 17.30 -7.03 5.60
C GLU A 73 17.17 -8.51 5.96
N SER A 74 17.75 -9.38 5.12
CA SER A 74 17.72 -10.83 5.30
C SER A 74 19.07 -11.37 5.75
N LYS A 75 19.04 -12.36 6.65
CA LYS A 75 20.22 -13.17 7.02
C LYS A 75 20.45 -14.32 6.04
N ASN A 76 19.49 -14.64 5.17
CA ASN A 76 19.56 -15.75 4.22
C ASN A 76 19.31 -15.28 2.79
N LEU A 77 20.39 -14.89 2.11
CA LEU A 77 20.36 -14.38 0.74
C LEU A 77 19.80 -15.38 -0.29
N GLY A 78 19.81 -16.69 0.00
CA GLY A 78 19.31 -17.74 -0.90
C GLY A 78 17.79 -17.81 -1.00
N ALA A 79 17.05 -17.23 -0.04
CA ALA A 79 15.58 -17.25 0.01
C ALA A 79 14.92 -16.00 -0.60
N LEU A 80 15.71 -15.07 -1.13
CA LEU A 80 15.23 -13.80 -1.68
C LEU A 80 14.55 -13.94 -3.05
N ALA A 81 14.93 -14.98 -3.80
CA ALA A 81 14.40 -15.23 -5.14
C ALA A 81 12.91 -15.60 -5.06
N GLY A 82 12.06 -14.69 -5.54
CA GLY A 82 10.60 -14.90 -5.60
C GLY A 82 9.83 -14.51 -4.34
N ALA A 83 10.50 -14.00 -3.29
CA ALA A 83 9.87 -13.49 -2.08
C ALA A 83 8.77 -12.47 -2.41
N LEU A 84 9.14 -11.45 -3.21
CA LEU A 84 8.22 -10.50 -3.83
C LEU A 84 8.62 -10.32 -5.31
N LEU A 85 7.72 -9.75 -6.10
CA LEU A 85 7.92 -9.48 -7.53
C LEU A 85 8.93 -8.36 -7.74
N ASP A 86 9.66 -8.45 -8.86
CA ASP A 86 10.60 -7.44 -9.37
C ASP A 86 11.70 -7.04 -8.38
N GLY A 87 12.10 -8.00 -7.52
CA GLY A 87 13.13 -7.81 -6.51
C GLY A 87 14.50 -7.51 -7.09
N PHE A 88 15.23 -6.63 -6.39
CA PHE A 88 16.59 -6.23 -6.71
C PHE A 88 17.46 -6.29 -5.46
N SER A 89 18.66 -6.84 -5.56
CA SER A 89 19.63 -6.85 -4.46
C SER A 89 21.03 -6.62 -4.99
N LYS A 90 21.81 -5.78 -4.31
CA LYS A 90 23.26 -5.70 -4.53
C LYS A 90 23.94 -6.85 -3.78
N PRO A 91 25.06 -7.42 -4.30
CA PRO A 91 25.83 -8.41 -3.57
C PRO A 91 26.21 -7.91 -2.17
N GLY A 92 25.84 -8.66 -1.13
CA GLY A 92 26.12 -8.29 0.27
C GLY A 92 25.29 -7.12 0.83
N GLY A 93 24.34 -6.58 0.07
CA GLY A 93 23.43 -5.53 0.51
C GLY A 93 22.00 -6.05 0.77
N PRO A 94 21.09 -5.17 1.24
CA PRO A 94 19.68 -5.51 1.37
C PRO A 94 19.03 -5.75 0.00
N ALA A 95 17.90 -6.43 0.02
CA ALA A 95 17.02 -6.56 -1.15
C ALA A 95 15.96 -5.45 -1.13
N PHE A 96 15.48 -5.08 -2.30
CA PHE A 96 14.47 -4.04 -2.50
C PHE A 96 13.39 -4.54 -3.45
N PHE A 97 12.15 -4.20 -3.16
CA PHE A 97 10.99 -4.60 -3.95
C PHE A 97 10.05 -3.40 -4.10
N PRO A 98 9.47 -3.13 -5.28
CA PRO A 98 8.59 -1.99 -5.46
C PRO A 98 7.32 -2.16 -4.61
N ALA A 99 6.83 -1.07 -4.01
CA ALA A 99 5.62 -1.06 -3.18
C ALA A 99 4.34 -1.10 -4.05
N THR A 100 4.20 -2.14 -4.84
CA THR A 100 3.02 -2.39 -5.68
C THR A 100 1.92 -3.09 -4.90
N PHE A 101 0.68 -2.98 -5.37
CA PHE A 101 -0.45 -3.71 -4.82
C PHE A 101 -0.24 -5.24 -4.90
N ALA A 102 0.36 -5.73 -5.98
CA ALA A 102 0.69 -7.15 -6.11
C ALA A 102 1.69 -7.64 -5.04
N ASN A 103 2.69 -6.83 -4.72
CA ASN A 103 3.63 -7.12 -3.65
C ASN A 103 3.00 -6.98 -2.26
N LEU A 104 2.05 -6.05 -2.07
CA LEU A 104 1.28 -5.94 -0.83
C LEU A 104 0.52 -7.24 -0.52
N LEU A 105 -0.09 -7.87 -1.53
CA LEU A 105 -0.79 -9.15 -1.36
C LEU A 105 0.14 -10.29 -0.94
N ARG A 106 1.36 -10.34 -1.48
CA ARG A 106 2.37 -11.34 -1.09
C ARG A 106 2.91 -11.07 0.32
N LEU A 107 3.20 -9.81 0.63
CA LEU A 107 3.62 -9.39 1.97
C LEU A 107 2.59 -9.76 3.03
N LYS A 108 1.30 -9.60 2.75
CA LYS A 108 0.22 -10.04 3.64
C LYS A 108 0.40 -11.50 4.06
N ASN A 109 0.61 -12.40 3.09
CA ASN A 109 0.77 -13.82 3.36
C ASN A 109 2.02 -14.06 4.21
N LEU A 110 3.17 -13.49 3.85
CA LEU A 110 4.42 -13.64 4.60
C LEU A 110 4.30 -13.15 6.06
N ILE A 111 3.60 -12.03 6.27
CA ILE A 111 3.34 -11.48 7.60
C ILE A 111 2.44 -12.42 8.41
N GLN A 112 1.37 -12.94 7.80
CA GLN A 112 0.40 -13.81 8.50
C GLN A 112 0.96 -15.22 8.74
N GLU A 113 1.83 -15.74 7.87
CA GLU A 113 2.56 -16.99 8.06
C GLU A 113 3.52 -16.88 9.25
N HIS A 114 4.27 -15.77 9.35
CA HIS A 114 5.17 -15.50 10.47
C HIS A 114 4.42 -15.23 11.79
N ASN A 115 3.36 -14.42 11.73
CA ASN A 115 2.52 -14.09 12.88
C ASN A 115 1.03 -14.11 12.50
N PRO A 116 0.32 -15.22 12.73
CA PRO A 116 -1.11 -15.33 12.45
C PRO A 116 -1.99 -14.31 13.21
N LYS A 117 -1.46 -13.72 14.30
CA LYS A 117 -2.14 -12.68 15.09
C LYS A 117 -1.76 -11.25 14.68
N SER A 118 -1.01 -11.08 13.60
CA SER A 118 -0.62 -9.75 13.11
C SER A 118 -1.83 -8.87 12.82
N THR A 119 -1.76 -7.61 13.24
CA THR A 119 -2.81 -6.60 13.02
C THR A 119 -2.43 -5.58 11.94
N ILE A 120 -1.33 -5.81 11.20
CA ILE A 120 -0.91 -4.96 10.06
C ILE A 120 -1.99 -4.96 8.98
N PHE A 121 -2.67 -6.10 8.79
CA PHE A 121 -3.84 -6.21 7.92
C PHE A 121 -5.10 -6.36 8.75
N PRO A 122 -6.26 -5.88 8.25
CA PRO A 122 -7.53 -6.06 8.93
C PRO A 122 -7.81 -7.53 9.25
N SER A 123 -8.17 -7.80 10.49
CA SER A 123 -8.63 -9.10 10.97
C SER A 123 -10.04 -8.99 11.54
N ALA A 124 -10.81 -10.07 11.44
CA ALA A 124 -12.05 -10.17 12.20
C ALA A 124 -11.69 -10.55 13.64
N THR A 125 -12.07 -9.71 14.60
CA THR A 125 -11.99 -10.08 16.02
C THR A 125 -13.33 -10.62 16.48
N GLU A 126 -13.34 -11.44 17.54
CA GLU A 126 -14.55 -12.06 18.13
C GLU A 126 -15.48 -11.05 18.84
N GLN A 127 -15.65 -9.86 18.27
CA GLN A 127 -16.49 -8.77 18.80
C GLN A 127 -17.76 -8.54 17.97
N LEU A 128 -18.20 -9.55 17.20
CA LEU A 128 -19.53 -9.56 16.60
C LEU A 128 -20.58 -9.28 17.69
N GLY A 129 -21.23 -8.10 17.62
CA GLY A 129 -22.21 -7.64 18.62
C GLY A 129 -21.73 -6.57 19.61
N ARG A 130 -20.50 -6.03 19.48
CA ARG A 130 -20.00 -4.86 20.24
C ARG A 130 -19.80 -3.63 19.34
N SER A 131 -19.76 -2.44 19.94
CA SER A 131 -19.61 -1.17 19.21
C SER A 131 -18.30 -1.11 18.43
N THR A 132 -18.39 -0.99 17.11
CA THR A 132 -17.27 -0.72 16.21
C THR A 132 -17.51 0.61 15.49
N LEU A 133 -16.44 1.28 15.07
CA LEU A 133 -16.52 2.51 14.28
C LEU A 133 -16.14 2.22 12.82
N GLY A 134 -17.09 2.40 11.90
CA GLY A 134 -16.83 2.32 10.47
C GLY A 134 -16.15 3.59 9.97
N ILE A 135 -14.98 3.45 9.34
CA ILE A 135 -14.24 4.57 8.75
C ILE A 135 -14.21 4.38 7.23
N GLY A 136 -15.05 5.15 6.56
CA GLY A 136 -15.04 5.22 5.10
C GLY A 136 -13.88 6.08 4.59
N ALA A 137 -13.10 5.53 3.66
CA ALA A 137 -11.96 6.22 3.04
C ALA A 137 -12.18 6.31 1.54
N ARG A 138 -12.96 7.32 1.11
CA ARG A 138 -13.20 7.60 -0.34
C ARG A 138 -11.93 8.06 -1.05
N PHE A 139 -10.98 8.59 -0.30
CA PHE A 139 -9.61 8.88 -0.72
C PHE A 139 -8.67 8.15 0.24
N THR A 140 -8.06 7.06 -0.24
CA THR A 140 -7.41 6.01 0.53
C THR A 140 -6.17 6.41 1.32
N THR A 141 -5.68 7.66 1.24
CA THR A 141 -4.44 8.08 1.94
C THR A 141 -4.61 9.19 2.97
N LEU A 142 -5.73 9.94 2.97
CA LEU A 142 -5.78 11.22 3.70
C LEU A 142 -6.00 11.13 5.22
N HIS A 143 -6.26 9.96 5.80
CA HIS A 143 -6.71 9.90 7.20
C HIS A 143 -6.10 8.79 8.05
N TRP A 144 -5.25 7.90 7.51
CA TRP A 144 -4.83 6.71 8.26
C TRP A 144 -4.02 6.99 9.54
N PRO A 145 -3.08 7.95 9.59
CA PRO A 145 -2.40 8.28 10.85
C PRO A 145 -3.35 8.83 11.93
N ALA A 146 -4.37 9.61 11.55
CA ALA A 146 -5.37 10.11 12.50
C ALA A 146 -6.32 9.00 12.96
N VAL A 147 -6.66 8.06 12.07
CA VAL A 147 -7.45 6.87 12.40
C VAL A 147 -6.68 5.94 13.33
N GLU A 148 -5.40 5.69 13.06
CA GLU A 148 -4.49 4.94 13.94
C GLU A 148 -4.43 5.57 15.33
N TRP A 149 -4.22 6.89 15.41
CA TRP A 149 -4.21 7.61 16.68
C TRP A 149 -5.55 7.46 17.43
N ALA A 150 -6.68 7.63 16.75
CA ALA A 150 -8.00 7.50 17.36
C ALA A 150 -8.24 6.07 17.89
N MET A 151 -7.83 5.05 17.15
CA MET A 151 -7.87 3.65 17.61
C MET A 151 -7.06 3.46 18.90
N ALA A 152 -5.83 3.96 18.92
CA ALA A 152 -4.93 3.82 20.06
C ALA A 152 -5.45 4.55 21.32
N GLN A 153 -6.07 5.72 21.17
CA GLN A 153 -6.56 6.52 22.30
C GLN A 153 -7.94 6.11 22.80
N LEU A 154 -8.83 5.64 21.91
CA LEU A 154 -10.23 5.38 22.27
C LEU A 154 -10.48 3.91 22.64
N GLY A 155 -9.58 2.99 22.29
CA GLY A 155 -9.75 1.56 22.58
C GLY A 155 -10.93 0.92 21.83
N ILE A 156 -11.39 1.53 20.73
CA ILE A 156 -12.52 1.07 19.91
C ILE A 156 -11.99 0.32 18.68
N GLY A 157 -12.61 -0.81 18.36
CA GLY A 157 -12.34 -1.54 17.11
C GLY A 157 -12.86 -0.77 15.89
N VAL A 158 -12.04 -0.65 14.85
CA VAL A 158 -12.39 0.08 13.62
C VAL A 158 -12.60 -0.88 12.44
N THR A 159 -13.67 -0.64 11.68
CA THR A 159 -13.84 -1.22 10.35
C THR A 159 -13.28 -0.24 9.33
N ALA A 160 -12.03 -0.47 8.94
CA ALA A 160 -11.28 0.33 7.98
C ALA A 160 -11.60 -0.06 6.52
N ASN A 161 -11.32 0.84 5.57
CA ASN A 161 -11.53 0.66 4.14
C ASN A 161 -12.99 0.35 3.79
N GLN A 162 -13.90 0.99 4.51
CA GLN A 162 -15.32 0.81 4.29
C GLN A 162 -15.76 1.66 3.09
N ASN A 163 -16.15 1.00 2.01
CA ASN A 163 -16.88 1.64 0.92
C ASN A 163 -18.23 0.97 0.75
N SER A 164 -19.27 1.76 0.46
CA SER A 164 -20.57 1.20 0.10
C SER A 164 -20.51 0.63 -1.32
N ILE A 165 -20.76 -0.67 -1.48
CA ILE A 165 -20.99 -1.26 -2.79
C ILE A 165 -22.45 -1.01 -3.20
N PRO A 166 -22.74 -0.45 -4.39
CA PRO A 166 -21.85 -0.05 -5.48
C PRO A 166 -21.65 1.47 -5.64
N ARG A 167 -22.34 2.33 -4.87
CA ARG A 167 -22.32 3.80 -5.11
C ARG A 167 -20.96 4.46 -4.95
N GLU A 168 -20.05 3.87 -4.18
CA GLU A 168 -18.70 4.42 -3.96
C GLU A 168 -17.59 3.74 -4.77
N LEU A 169 -17.84 2.56 -5.33
CA LEU A 169 -16.82 1.73 -6.00
C LEU A 169 -17.02 1.58 -7.51
N VAL A 170 -18.19 1.94 -8.04
CA VAL A 170 -18.48 1.90 -9.48
C VAL A 170 -18.78 3.32 -9.94
N TYR A 171 -17.79 3.98 -10.54
CA TYR A 171 -18.04 5.18 -11.34
C TYR A 171 -18.36 4.73 -12.77
N ASP A 172 -19.64 4.74 -13.11
CA ASP A 172 -20.04 4.74 -14.52
C ASP A 172 -19.59 6.08 -15.11
N THR A 173 -18.51 6.03 -15.90
CA THR A 173 -17.85 7.21 -16.45
C THR A 173 -18.79 7.96 -17.39
N ASP A 174 -19.66 7.26 -18.13
CA ASP A 174 -20.62 7.87 -19.04
C ASP A 174 -21.72 8.60 -18.27
N VAL A 175 -22.19 8.04 -17.16
CA VAL A 175 -23.19 8.69 -16.29
C VAL A 175 -22.59 9.88 -15.53
N MET A 176 -21.32 9.79 -15.13
CA MET A 176 -20.58 10.91 -14.55
C MET A 176 -20.47 12.06 -15.56
N LEU A 177 -20.08 11.77 -16.81
CA LEU A 177 -20.00 12.77 -17.89
C LEU A 177 -21.37 13.34 -18.25
N ALA A 178 -22.45 12.57 -18.07
CA ALA A 178 -23.82 13.02 -18.29
C ALA A 178 -24.43 13.81 -17.11
N GLY A 179 -23.70 14.00 -16.00
CA GLY A 179 -24.18 14.74 -14.82
C GLY A 179 -25.33 14.06 -14.08
N LYS A 180 -25.41 12.72 -14.12
CA LYS A 180 -26.54 11.93 -13.60
C LYS A 180 -26.15 10.93 -12.50
N LEU A 181 -24.95 11.07 -11.93
CA LEU A 181 -24.39 10.12 -10.97
C LEU A 181 -25.26 9.94 -9.71
N ASP A 182 -26.00 10.97 -9.31
CA ASP A 182 -26.95 10.96 -8.19
C ASP A 182 -28.21 10.12 -8.43
N THR A 183 -28.48 9.74 -9.68
CA THR A 183 -29.69 9.02 -10.10
C THR A 183 -29.44 7.55 -10.51
N VAL A 184 -28.21 7.05 -10.36
CA VAL A 184 -27.87 5.67 -10.72
C VAL A 184 -28.59 4.68 -9.79
N PRO A 185 -29.48 3.82 -10.31
CA PRO A 185 -30.14 2.80 -9.51
C PRO A 185 -29.14 1.73 -9.07
N PHE A 186 -29.41 1.09 -7.92
CA PHE A 186 -28.66 -0.10 -7.53
C PHE A 186 -28.92 -1.22 -8.55
N PRO A 187 -27.87 -1.93 -9.02
CA PRO A 187 -28.08 -3.17 -9.75
C PRO A 187 -28.84 -4.16 -8.86
N VAL A 188 -29.86 -4.80 -9.43
CA VAL A 188 -30.64 -5.86 -8.78
C VAL A 188 -29.92 -7.19 -8.89
#